data_AF-A0A1P8WRW6-F1
#
_entry.id   AF-A0A1P8WRW6-F1
#
_cell.length_a   1.000
_cell.length_b   1.000
_cell.length_c   1.000
_cell.angle_alpha   90.00
_cell.angle_beta   90.00
_cell.angle_gamma   90.00
#
_symmetry.space_group_name_H-M   'P 1'
#
loop_
_entity.id
_entity.type
_entity.pdbx_description
1 polymer ?
#
loop_
_entity_poly.entity_id
_entity_poly.type
_entity_poly.pdbx_seq_one_letter_code
_entity_poly.pdbx_strand_id
1 'polypeptide(L)'
;MASQTGLSDTSAEAAAVQNECYRRMTVSQRMELTRSLIRATFAQSVRAIEDAYPEMTARDRKLMLIELNYGRALAAAVRARMP
;
A
#
# COMPACT_ATOMS: atom_id res chain seq x y z
N MET A 1 -27.46 4.67 -22.81
CA MET A 1 -26.19 4.11 -22.32
C MET A 1 -25.89 4.78 -20.99
N ALA A 2 -26.19 4.15 -19.86
CA ALA A 2 -25.89 4.70 -18.54
C ALA A 2 -24.50 4.21 -18.13
N SER A 3 -23.55 5.14 -17.96
CA SER A 3 -22.23 4.84 -17.42
C SER A 3 -22.38 4.31 -15.99
N GLN A 4 -21.95 3.08 -15.74
CA GLN A 4 -21.76 2.56 -14.40
C GLN A 4 -20.55 3.27 -13.76
N THR A 5 -20.80 4.39 -13.10
CA THR A 5 -19.90 4.95 -12.07
C THR A 5 -20.45 4.54 -10.71
N GLY A 6 -19.92 3.49 -10.09
CA GLY A 6 -20.24 3.21 -8.68
C GLY A 6 -20.22 1.74 -8.28
N LEU A 7 -19.05 1.21 -7.97
CA LEU A 7 -18.91 0.27 -6.87
C LEU A 7 -17.83 0.82 -5.95
N SER A 8 -18.23 1.77 -5.12
CA SER A 8 -17.51 2.09 -3.89
C SER A 8 -18.11 1.21 -2.81
N ASP A 9 -17.31 0.33 -2.20
CA ASP A 9 -17.73 -0.45 -1.02
C ASP A 9 -17.96 0.45 0.22
N THR A 10 -17.68 1.75 0.09
CA THR A 10 -17.96 2.76 1.10
C THR A 10 -19.27 3.49 0.76
N SER A 11 -20.23 3.49 1.68
CA SER A 11 -21.48 4.24 1.54
C SER A 11 -21.23 5.76 1.53
N ALA A 12 -22.15 6.52 0.93
CA ALA A 12 -22.04 7.99 0.87
C ALA A 12 -21.99 8.63 2.28
N GLU A 13 -22.74 8.07 3.23
CA GLU A 13 -22.73 8.50 4.63
C GLU A 13 -21.37 8.24 5.30
N ALA A 14 -20.80 7.04 5.12
CA ALA A 14 -19.49 6.70 5.67
C ALA A 14 -18.38 7.61 5.09
N ALA A 15 -18.44 7.91 3.79
CA ALA A 15 -17.55 8.86 3.15
C ALA A 15 -17.71 10.29 3.72
N ALA A 16 -18.94 10.74 3.98
CA ALA A 16 -19.18 12.05 4.58
C ALA A 16 -18.59 12.15 6.00
N VAL A 17 -18.80 11.11 6.83
CA VAL A 17 -18.23 11.03 8.18
C VAL A 17 -16.69 11.01 8.13
N GLN A 18 -16.09 10.20 7.26
CA GLN A 18 -14.65 10.13 7.11
C GLN A 18 -14.05 11.50 6.73
N ASN A 19 -14.65 12.18 5.76
CA ASN A 19 -14.22 13.50 5.33
C ASN A 19 -14.32 14.54 6.46
N GLU A 20 -15.38 14.49 7.26
CA GLU A 20 -15.52 15.39 8.40
C GLU A 20 -14.47 15.13 9.48
N CYS A 21 -14.19 13.85 9.78
CA CYS A 21 -13.07 13.47 10.64
C CYS A 21 -11.74 14.04 10.12
N TYR A 22 -11.48 13.94 8.82
CA TYR A 22 -10.27 14.50 8.22
C TYR A 22 -10.22 16.02 8.31
N ARG A 23 -11.32 16.75 8.12
CA ARG A 23 -11.33 18.22 8.26
C ARG A 23 -10.95 18.67 9.67
N ARG A 24 -11.40 17.92 10.68
CA ARG A 24 -11.15 18.22 12.10
C ARG A 24 -9.75 17.85 12.60
N MET A 25 -8.96 17.11 11.81
CA MET A 25 -7.60 16.72 12.20
C MET A 25 -6.64 17.90 12.21
N THR A 26 -5.82 17.97 13.27
CA THR A 26 -4.62 18.80 13.32
C THR A 26 -3.55 18.28 12.34
N VAL A 27 -2.53 19.09 12.05
CA VAL A 27 -1.41 18.68 11.19
C VAL A 27 -0.71 17.44 11.74
N SER A 28 -0.48 17.37 13.06
CA SER A 28 0.15 16.21 13.70
C SER A 28 -0.67 14.93 13.52
N GLN A 29 -1.98 15.00 13.71
CA GLN A 29 -2.88 13.86 13.50
C GLN A 29 -2.89 13.40 12.03
N ARG A 30 -2.82 14.33 11.07
CA ARG A 30 -2.68 13.97 9.65
C ARG A 30 -1.37 13.23 9.40
N MET A 31 -0.26 13.71 9.97
CA MET A 31 1.04 13.03 9.81
C MET A 31 1.03 11.62 10.42
N GLU A 32 0.42 11.45 11.59
CA GLU A 32 0.25 10.14 12.22
C GLU A 32 -0.61 9.19 11.36
N LEU A 33 -1.74 9.69 10.85
CA LEU A 33 -2.59 8.94 9.94
C LEU A 33 -1.83 8.53 8.68
N THR A 34 -1.14 9.47 8.02
CA THR A 34 -0.35 9.17 6.82
C THR A 34 0.70 8.10 7.09
N ARG A 35 1.45 8.19 8.20
CA ARG A 35 2.42 7.16 8.59
C ARG A 35 1.75 5.80 8.84
N SER A 36 0.57 5.81 9.47
CA SER A 36 -0.21 4.60 9.71
C SER A 36 -0.64 3.94 8.41
N LEU A 37 -1.18 4.72 7.47
CA LEU A 37 -1.60 4.25 6.15
C LEU A 37 -0.43 3.69 5.35
N ILE A 38 0.72 4.38 5.32
CA ILE A 38 1.94 3.87 4.65
C ILE A 38 2.33 2.50 5.21
N ARG A 39 2.34 2.33 6.54
CA ARG A 39 2.67 1.04 7.18
C ARG A 39 1.65 -0.04 6.81
N ALA A 40 0.37 0.28 6.81
CA ALA A 40 -0.70 -0.65 6.48
C ALA A 40 -0.61 -1.12 5.02
N THR A 41 -0.44 -0.17 4.09
CA THR A 41 -0.27 -0.46 2.65
C THR A 41 0.97 -1.31 2.41
N PHE A 42 2.11 -0.96 3.01
CA PHE A 42 3.34 -1.75 2.87
C PHE A 42 3.16 -3.18 3.39
N ALA A 43 2.56 -3.35 4.57
CA ALA A 43 2.30 -4.67 5.14
C ALA A 43 1.36 -5.51 4.26
N GLN A 44 0.37 -4.87 3.62
CA GLN A 44 -0.53 -5.55 2.69
C GLN A 44 0.19 -5.98 1.41
N SER A 45 1.06 -5.13 0.84
CA SER A 45 1.87 -5.49 -0.32
C SER A 45 2.80 -6.67 -0.04
N VAL A 46 3.43 -6.71 1.15
CA VAL A 46 4.25 -7.84 1.58
C VAL A 46 3.40 -9.12 1.63
N ARG A 47 2.28 -9.12 2.37
CA ARG A 47 1.40 -10.30 2.47
C ARG A 47 0.91 -10.79 1.11
N ALA A 48 0.48 -9.88 0.23
CA ALA A 48 0.02 -10.25 -1.10
C ALA A 48 1.11 -10.99 -1.91
N ILE A 49 2.36 -10.56 -1.80
CA ILE A 49 3.51 -11.23 -2.43
C ILE A 49 3.77 -12.59 -1.79
N GLU A 50 3.68 -12.67 -0.46
CA GLU A 50 3.89 -13.93 0.27
C GLU A 50 2.84 -14.98 -0.07
N ASP A 51 1.57 -14.55 -0.21
CA ASP A 51 0.44 -15.42 -0.56
C ASP A 51 0.48 -15.86 -2.03
N ALA A 52 0.87 -14.95 -2.94
CA ALA A 52 0.92 -15.23 -4.37
C ALA A 52 2.10 -16.13 -4.78
N TYR A 53 3.19 -16.12 -4.01
CA TYR A 53 4.43 -16.84 -4.32
C TYR A 53 5.00 -17.58 -3.10
N PRO A 54 4.26 -18.57 -2.55
CA PRO A 54 4.68 -19.30 -1.36
C PRO A 54 5.98 -20.11 -1.56
N GLU A 55 6.30 -20.47 -2.81
CA GLU A 55 7.52 -21.19 -3.19
C GLU A 55 8.77 -20.31 -3.22
N MET A 56 8.61 -18.99 -3.29
CA MET A 56 9.75 -18.07 -3.36
C MET A 56 10.41 -17.90 -1.98
N THR A 57 11.73 -17.83 -2.00
CA THR A 57 12.48 -17.50 -0.79
C THR A 57 12.09 -16.11 -0.27
N ALA A 58 12.24 -15.86 1.03
CA ALA A 58 11.99 -14.53 1.60
C ALA A 58 12.85 -13.43 0.93
N ARG A 59 14.06 -13.80 0.47
CA ARG A 59 14.95 -12.90 -0.28
C ARG A 59 14.33 -12.50 -1.62
N ASP A 60 13.85 -13.46 -2.39
CA ASP A 60 13.31 -13.20 -3.72
C ASP A 60 12.01 -12.40 -3.65
N ARG A 61 11.15 -12.70 -2.66
CA ARG A 61 9.94 -11.91 -2.37
C ARG A 61 10.27 -10.45 -2.04
N LYS A 62 11.33 -10.21 -1.26
CA LYS A 62 11.80 -8.85 -0.94
C LYS A 62 12.32 -8.12 -2.17
N LEU A 63 13.06 -8.79 -3.05
CA LEU A 63 13.52 -8.20 -4.31
C LEU A 63 12.35 -7.88 -5.25
N MET A 64 11.34 -8.75 -5.32
CA MET A 64 10.13 -8.51 -6.09
C MET A 64 9.35 -7.31 -5.54
N LEU A 65 9.23 -7.18 -4.21
CA LEU A 65 8.61 -6.01 -3.58
C LEU A 65 9.34 -4.71 -3.98
N ILE A 66 10.67 -4.73 -3.99
CA ILE A 66 11.49 -3.58 -4.39
C ILE A 66 11.27 -3.27 -5.87
N GLU A 67 11.25 -4.27 -6.73
CA GLU A 67 11.02 -4.11 -8.16
C GLU A 67 9.65 -3.49 -8.45
N LEU A 68 8.60 -3.96 -7.79
CA LEU A 68 7.23 -3.48 -7.97
C LEU A 68 7.03 -2.03 -7.49
N ASN A 69 7.67 -1.63 -6.38
CA ASN A 69 7.46 -0.31 -5.77
C ASN A 69 8.47 0.75 -6.25
N TYR A 70 9.68 0.35 -6.60
CA TYR A 70 10.80 1.26 -6.87
C TYR A 70 11.52 0.99 -8.20
N GLY A 71 11.12 -0.07 -8.91
CA GLY A 71 11.62 -0.40 -10.24
C GLY A 71 12.81 -1.34 -10.27
N ARG A 72 13.03 -1.90 -11.47
CA ARG A 72 14.05 -2.92 -11.77
C ARG A 72 15.48 -2.51 -11.43
N ALA A 73 15.82 -1.24 -11.70
CA ALA A 73 17.18 -0.75 -11.47
C ALA A 73 17.58 -0.83 -10.00
N LEU A 74 16.68 -0.42 -9.10
CA LEU A 74 16.93 -0.52 -7.66
C LEU A 74 16.96 -1.98 -7.19
N ALA A 75 16.03 -2.81 -7.67
CA ALA A 75 16.01 -4.23 -7.31
C ALA A 75 17.31 -4.94 -7.72
N ALA A 76 17.84 -4.67 -8.91
CA ALA A 76 19.12 -5.20 -9.37
C ALA A 76 20.29 -4.72 -8.50
N ALA A 77 20.34 -3.42 -8.17
CA ALA A 77 21.38 -2.85 -7.31
C ALA A 77 21.33 -3.43 -5.89
N VAL A 78 20.13 -3.68 -5.35
CA VAL A 78 19.96 -4.33 -4.04
C VAL A 78 20.38 -5.80 -4.12
N ARG A 79 19.97 -6.55 -5.15
CA ARG A 79 20.37 -7.95 -5.36
C ARG A 79 21.89 -8.11 -5.35
N ALA A 80 22.62 -7.20 -6.01
CA ALA A 80 24.08 -7.21 -6.08
C ALA A 80 24.78 -6.91 -4.74
N ARG A 81 24.08 -6.32 -3.77
CA ARG A 81 24.63 -5.93 -2.45
C ARG A 81 24.12 -6.80 -1.31
N MET A 82 23.20 -7.72 -1.57
CA MET A 82 22.72 -8.66 -0.57
C MET A 82 23.72 -9.84 -0.48
N PRO A 83 24.19 -10.18 0.73
CA PRO A 83 25.09 -11.32 0.95
C PRO A 83 24.44 -12.64 0.54
#